data_AF-A0AB35JK87-F1
#
_entry.id   AF-A0AB35JK87-F1
#
_cell.length_a   1.000
_cell.length_b   1.000
_cell.length_c   1.000
_cell.angle_alpha   90.00
_cell.angle_beta   90.00
_cell.angle_gamma   90.00
#
_symmetry.space_group_name_H-M   'P 1'
#
loop_
_entity.id
_entity.type
_entity.pdbx_description
1 polymer ?
#
loop_
_entity_poly.entity_id
_entity_poly.type
_entity_poly.pdbx_seq_one_letter_code
_entity_poly.pdbx_strand_id
1 'polypeptide(L)'
;MTPDAFTHDDQPVYASDYTTNEWDALKARSLENPFAFKMGCCSSRAILKTSINGLQFFAHYSDECATAPETKWHIAGKDMVLGALNLYGVNPRMEVSGGTGKDRWKADVYFEFGDRKIAIELQRSYQHLRDFVRRQERYERYGVECYWLVRDEVAKPLSKSILRKRWIEEFNRTMPPDSFFVNLPTFFFGILNPEADVHVNVHSPRLSTSHFELLAAIFSNDLRWNGKHWSITPDTAG
;
A
#
# COMPACT_ATOMS: atom_id res chain seq x y z
N MET A 1 14.08 -24.50 -3.27
CA MET A 1 13.85 -23.45 -2.25
C MET A 1 14.24 -22.13 -2.91
N THR A 2 13.44 -21.07 -2.78
CA THR A 2 13.77 -19.77 -3.37
C THR A 2 14.65 -18.99 -2.38
N PRO A 3 15.82 -18.46 -2.77
CA PRO A 3 16.67 -17.66 -1.89
C PRO A 3 15.99 -16.36 -1.44
N ASP A 4 16.24 -15.93 -0.19
CA ASP A 4 15.73 -14.66 0.34
C ASP A 4 16.49 -13.45 -0.25
N ALA A 5 17.79 -13.63 -0.48
CA ALA A 5 18.67 -12.67 -1.13
C ALA A 5 19.85 -13.39 -1.80
N PHE A 6 20.71 -12.61 -2.45
CA PHE A 6 21.97 -13.07 -3.01
C PHE A 6 23.12 -12.21 -2.47
N THR A 7 24.30 -12.79 -2.34
CA THR A 7 25.52 -12.00 -2.17
C THR A 7 25.82 -11.20 -3.43
N HIS A 8 26.77 -10.27 -3.36
CA HIS A 8 27.24 -9.56 -4.55
C HIS A 8 27.71 -10.52 -5.67
N ASP A 9 28.32 -11.65 -5.30
CA ASP A 9 28.80 -12.74 -6.17
C ASP A 9 27.71 -13.76 -6.57
N ASP A 10 26.44 -13.38 -6.49
CA ASP A 10 25.30 -14.22 -6.89
C ASP A 10 25.17 -15.54 -6.11
N GLN A 11 25.74 -15.62 -4.90
CA GLN A 11 25.51 -16.78 -4.03
C GLN A 11 24.18 -16.65 -3.30
N PRO A 12 23.33 -17.69 -3.29
CA PRO A 12 22.04 -17.64 -2.61
C PRO A 12 22.22 -17.54 -1.09
N VAL A 13 21.38 -16.74 -0.44
CA VAL A 13 21.37 -16.53 1.01
C VAL A 13 19.97 -16.73 1.56
N TYR A 14 19.84 -17.49 2.64
CA TYR A 14 18.59 -17.73 3.35
C TYR A 14 18.70 -17.17 4.76
N ALA A 15 17.75 -16.34 5.18
CA ALA A 15 17.75 -15.76 6.52
C ALA A 15 17.61 -16.84 7.61
N SER A 16 16.95 -17.95 7.30
CA SER A 16 16.77 -19.09 8.20
C SER A 16 18.06 -19.83 8.55
N ASP A 17 19.13 -19.66 7.76
CA ASP A 17 20.39 -20.36 7.97
C ASP A 17 21.24 -19.71 9.07
N TYR A 18 20.81 -18.56 9.58
CA TYR A 18 21.53 -17.81 10.61
C TYR A 18 20.82 -17.88 11.96
N THR A 19 21.60 -18.17 13.00
CA THR A 19 21.16 -17.90 14.37
C THR A 19 20.98 -16.39 14.59
N THR A 20 20.24 -16.00 15.63
CA THR A 20 20.04 -14.59 15.97
C THR A 20 21.35 -13.81 16.10
N ASN A 21 22.36 -14.40 16.74
CA ASN A 21 23.67 -13.76 16.92
C ASN A 21 24.42 -13.61 15.59
N GLU A 22 24.39 -14.63 14.73
CA GLU A 22 25.02 -14.57 13.41
C GLU A 22 24.33 -13.54 12.51
N TRP A 23 22.99 -13.45 12.59
CA TRP A 23 22.20 -12.47 11.88
C TRP A 23 22.46 -11.04 12.33
N ASP A 24 22.62 -10.82 13.64
CA ASP A 24 23.00 -9.51 14.18
C ASP A 24 24.40 -9.09 13.71
N ALA A 25 25.35 -10.02 13.69
CA ALA A 25 26.68 -9.78 13.13
C ALA A 25 26.62 -9.53 11.62
N LEU A 26 25.77 -10.25 10.87
CA LEU A 26 25.55 -10.06 9.44
C LEU A 26 24.94 -8.69 9.13
N LYS A 27 23.96 -8.25 9.94
CA LYS A 27 23.38 -6.90 9.90
C LYS A 27 24.46 -5.85 10.08
N ALA A 28 25.30 -5.96 11.11
CA ALA A 28 26.38 -5.00 11.35
C ALA A 28 27.34 -4.91 10.15
N ARG A 29 27.80 -6.05 9.61
CA ARG A 29 28.65 -6.08 8.41
C ARG A 29 27.98 -5.48 7.18
N SER A 30 26.66 -5.68 7.01
CA SER A 30 25.91 -5.11 5.89
C SER A 30 25.78 -3.58 5.94
N LEU A 31 26.00 -2.97 7.12
CA LEU A 31 26.07 -1.52 7.28
C LEU A 31 27.42 -0.97 6.79
N GLU A 32 28.51 -1.72 7.01
CA GLU A 32 29.86 -1.38 6.52
C GLU A 32 29.99 -1.60 5.02
N ASN A 33 29.37 -2.66 4.48
CA ASN A 33 29.26 -2.91 3.05
C ASN A 33 27.79 -2.96 2.60
N PRO A 34 27.19 -1.80 2.33
CA PRO A 34 25.84 -1.64 1.77
C PRO A 34 25.48 -2.56 0.60
N PHE A 35 26.43 -2.93 -0.25
CA PHE A 35 26.18 -3.67 -1.49
C PHE A 35 26.51 -5.17 -1.36
N ALA A 36 26.81 -5.64 -0.14
CA ALA A 36 27.13 -7.05 0.12
C ALA A 36 25.99 -8.00 -0.28
N PHE A 37 24.74 -7.52 -0.23
CA PHE A 37 23.56 -8.30 -0.54
C PHE A 37 22.64 -7.58 -1.52
N LYS A 38 22.07 -8.35 -2.44
CA LYS A 38 21.11 -7.90 -3.45
C LYS A 38 19.86 -8.78 -3.45
N MET A 39 18.72 -8.17 -3.73
CA MET A 39 17.44 -8.87 -3.85
C MET A 39 17.40 -9.66 -5.16
N GLY A 40 16.98 -10.92 -5.11
CA GLY A 40 16.92 -11.78 -6.30
C GLY A 40 15.98 -11.28 -7.39
N CYS A 41 14.95 -10.50 -7.03
CA CYS A 41 14.01 -9.98 -8.02
C CYS A 41 14.61 -8.90 -8.90
N CYS A 42 15.27 -7.89 -8.33
CA CYS A 42 15.67 -6.64 -9.01
C CYS A 42 17.16 -6.32 -8.95
N SER A 43 17.94 -7.16 -8.27
CA SER A 43 19.33 -6.87 -7.92
C SER A 43 19.51 -5.57 -7.12
N SER A 44 18.43 -4.95 -6.62
CA SER A 44 18.55 -3.80 -5.72
C SER A 44 19.21 -4.23 -4.41
N ARG A 45 19.84 -3.26 -3.74
CA ARG A 45 20.41 -3.45 -2.41
C ARG A 45 19.40 -4.10 -1.47
N ALA A 46 19.80 -5.19 -0.82
CA ALA A 46 19.05 -5.79 0.26
C ALA A 46 19.44 -5.19 1.61
N ILE A 47 18.46 -4.98 2.48
CA ILE A 47 18.64 -4.61 3.89
C ILE A 47 18.13 -5.73 4.78
N LEU A 48 18.93 -6.11 5.76
CA LEU A 48 18.59 -7.14 6.73
C LEU A 48 17.74 -6.54 7.85
N LYS A 49 16.60 -7.17 8.15
CA LYS A 49 15.66 -6.72 9.19
C LYS A 49 15.33 -7.87 10.14
N THR A 50 14.84 -7.50 11.31
CA THR A 50 14.26 -8.43 12.28
C THR A 50 12.90 -7.88 12.69
N SER A 51 11.85 -8.69 12.61
CA SER A 51 10.51 -8.31 13.04
C SER A 51 10.44 -8.20 14.57
N ILE A 52 9.40 -7.56 15.08
CA ILE A 52 9.16 -7.49 16.54
C ILE A 52 9.01 -8.88 17.20
N ASN A 53 8.65 -9.90 16.41
CA ASN A 53 8.51 -11.28 16.86
C ASN A 53 9.79 -12.11 16.63
N GLY A 54 10.90 -11.49 16.26
CA GLY A 54 12.19 -12.15 16.06
C GLY A 54 12.41 -12.78 14.68
N LEU A 55 11.47 -12.65 13.74
CA LEU A 55 11.64 -13.17 12.37
C LEU A 55 12.71 -12.37 11.63
N GLN A 56 13.72 -13.06 11.11
CA GLN A 56 14.82 -12.52 10.32
C GLN A 56 14.45 -12.54 8.83
N PHE A 57 14.72 -11.46 8.11
CA PHE A 57 14.41 -11.39 6.67
C PHE A 57 15.20 -10.30 5.93
N PHE A 58 15.40 -10.49 4.63
CA PHE A 58 15.91 -9.48 3.72
C PHE A 58 14.76 -8.63 3.16
N ALA A 59 14.97 -7.32 3.08
CA ALA A 59 14.05 -6.36 2.50
C ALA A 59 14.75 -5.56 1.41
N HIS A 60 13.98 -5.00 0.49
CA HIS A 60 14.52 -4.04 -0.46
C HIS A 60 14.97 -2.76 0.25
N TYR A 61 16.07 -2.17 -0.21
CA TYR A 61 16.49 -0.84 0.21
C TYR A 61 15.54 0.25 -0.28
N SER A 62 15.07 0.12 -1.52
CA SER A 62 13.99 0.93 -2.08
C SER A 62 12.66 0.19 -1.97
N ASP A 63 11.58 0.87 -1.61
CA ASP A 63 10.26 0.24 -1.49
C ASP A 63 9.69 -0.27 -2.84
N GLU A 64 10.31 0.09 -3.96
CA GLU A 64 9.90 -0.28 -5.32
C GLU A 64 10.85 -1.36 -5.90
N CYS A 65 10.40 -2.64 -5.96
CA CYS A 65 10.99 -3.68 -6.83
C CYS A 65 10.08 -3.87 -8.05
N ALA A 66 10.50 -3.38 -9.21
CA ALA A 66 9.74 -3.47 -10.46
C ALA A 66 9.79 -4.87 -11.12
N THR A 67 10.65 -5.77 -10.64
CA THR A 67 10.99 -7.04 -11.29
C THR A 67 10.72 -8.26 -10.42
N ALA A 68 10.17 -8.08 -9.21
CA ALA A 68 9.56 -9.19 -8.49
C ALA A 68 8.35 -9.60 -9.32
N PRO A 69 8.16 -10.91 -9.60
CA PRO A 69 6.97 -11.34 -10.28
C PRO A 69 5.76 -10.74 -9.56
N GLU A 70 4.94 -9.98 -10.29
CA GLU A 70 3.64 -9.62 -9.77
C GLU A 70 2.89 -10.93 -9.52
N THR A 71 2.82 -11.34 -8.28
CA THR A 71 1.58 -11.00 -7.65
C THR A 71 0.59 -12.15 -7.50
N LYS A 72 -0.02 -12.66 -8.57
CA LYS A 72 -1.42 -13.20 -8.56
C LYS A 72 -2.44 -12.24 -7.94
N TRP A 73 -2.34 -11.88 -6.66
CA TRP A 73 -3.26 -10.92 -6.01
C TRP A 73 -3.16 -9.53 -6.63
N HIS A 74 -1.94 -9.06 -6.91
CA HIS A 74 -1.74 -7.73 -7.50
C HIS A 74 -2.25 -7.66 -8.94
N ILE A 75 -1.95 -8.67 -9.76
CA ILE A 75 -2.48 -8.83 -11.12
C ILE A 75 -4.01 -8.89 -11.08
N ALA A 76 -4.59 -9.82 -10.30
CA ALA A 76 -6.03 -9.99 -10.21
C ALA A 76 -6.74 -8.71 -9.70
N GLY A 77 -6.13 -8.00 -8.75
CA GLY A 77 -6.65 -6.72 -8.27
C GLY A 77 -6.60 -5.63 -9.34
N LYS A 78 -5.50 -5.52 -10.11
CA LYS A 78 -5.39 -4.58 -11.23
C LYS A 78 -6.41 -4.87 -12.30
N ASP A 79 -6.53 -6.14 -12.72
CA ASP A 79 -7.49 -6.58 -13.72
C ASP A 79 -8.93 -6.31 -13.30
N MET A 80 -9.24 -6.54 -12.02
CA MET A 80 -10.56 -6.27 -11.43
C MET A 80 -10.90 -4.77 -11.45
N VAL A 81 -9.97 -3.91 -11.02
CA VAL A 81 -10.14 -2.46 -11.06
C VAL A 81 -10.26 -1.95 -12.50
N LEU A 82 -9.39 -2.42 -13.39
CA LEU A 82 -9.38 -2.06 -14.80
C LEU A 82 -10.68 -2.47 -15.49
N GLY A 83 -11.14 -3.70 -15.26
CA GLY A 83 -12.39 -4.24 -15.79
C GLY A 83 -13.61 -3.45 -15.34
N ALA A 84 -13.71 -3.13 -14.04
CA ALA A 84 -14.80 -2.33 -13.52
C ALA A 84 -14.82 -0.91 -14.11
N LEU A 85 -13.66 -0.24 -14.20
CA LEU A 85 -13.55 1.09 -14.79
C LEU A 85 -13.90 1.11 -16.29
N ASN A 86 -13.47 0.09 -17.05
CA ASN A 86 -13.85 -0.08 -18.45
C ASN A 86 -15.37 -0.25 -18.62
N LEU A 87 -16.02 -1.00 -17.73
CA LEU A 87 -17.49 -1.17 -17.75
C LEU A 87 -18.23 0.14 -17.47
N TYR A 88 -17.62 1.06 -16.72
CA TYR A 88 -18.12 2.42 -16.52
C TYR A 88 -17.83 3.37 -17.69
N GLY A 89 -17.24 2.88 -18.78
CA GLY A 89 -16.89 3.70 -19.93
C GLY A 89 -15.75 4.68 -19.66
N VAL A 90 -15.00 4.46 -18.58
CA VAL A 90 -13.78 5.20 -18.27
C VAL A 90 -12.64 4.56 -19.08
N ASN A 91 -11.61 5.34 -19.44
CA ASN A 91 -10.41 4.86 -20.14
C ASN A 91 -9.22 4.74 -19.17
N PRO A 92 -9.20 3.72 -18.28
CA PRO A 92 -8.12 3.54 -17.31
C PRO A 92 -6.83 3.06 -17.97
N ARG A 93 -5.70 3.45 -17.38
CA ARG A 93 -4.35 3.10 -17.79
C ARG A 93 -3.59 2.49 -16.62
N MET A 94 -2.84 1.43 -16.87
CA MET A 94 -1.98 0.82 -15.84
C MET A 94 -0.59 1.46 -15.84
N GLU A 95 0.08 1.42 -14.68
CA GLU A 95 1.50 1.78 -14.52
C GLU A 95 1.86 3.22 -14.95
N VAL A 96 0.92 4.15 -14.81
CA VAL A 96 1.11 5.54 -15.26
C VAL A 96 2.08 6.25 -14.35
N SER A 97 3.17 6.75 -14.94
CA SER A 97 4.15 7.58 -14.25
C SER A 97 3.83 9.06 -14.39
N GLY A 98 4.16 9.83 -13.37
CA GLY A 98 4.07 11.28 -13.41
C GLY A 98 5.05 11.94 -12.45
N GLY A 99 4.99 13.26 -12.43
CA GLY A 99 5.87 14.09 -11.62
C GLY A 99 7.31 14.20 -12.11
N THR A 100 8.12 14.93 -11.36
CA THR A 100 9.49 15.31 -11.73
C THR A 100 10.44 15.23 -10.56
N GLY A 101 11.72 14.96 -10.82
CA GLY A 101 12.76 14.97 -9.79
C GLY A 101 12.48 13.98 -8.65
N LYS A 102 12.43 14.48 -7.41
CA LYS A 102 12.17 13.68 -6.20
C LYS A 102 10.69 13.35 -5.98
N ASP A 103 9.80 14.00 -6.72
CA ASP A 103 8.35 13.83 -6.61
C ASP A 103 7.76 12.98 -7.74
N ARG A 104 8.62 12.19 -8.42
CA ARG A 104 8.11 11.16 -9.34
C ARG A 104 7.21 10.18 -8.59
N TRP A 105 6.14 9.78 -9.26
CA TRP A 105 5.20 8.78 -8.79
C TRP A 105 4.83 7.85 -9.94
N LYS A 106 4.30 6.67 -9.59
CA LYS A 106 3.83 5.67 -10.54
C LYS A 106 2.58 5.01 -9.96
N ALA A 107 1.44 5.23 -10.61
CA ALA A 107 0.16 4.67 -10.21
C ALA A 107 -0.03 3.28 -10.81
N ASP A 108 -0.48 2.33 -9.99
CA ASP A 108 -0.87 1.00 -10.47
C ASP A 108 -2.01 1.10 -11.51
N VAL A 109 -3.07 1.86 -11.20
CA VAL A 109 -4.14 2.22 -12.14
C VAL A 109 -4.40 3.72 -12.06
N TYR A 110 -4.56 4.35 -13.21
CA TYR A 110 -4.81 5.77 -13.35
C TYR A 110 -5.91 6.05 -14.36
N PHE A 111 -6.79 6.99 -14.04
CA PHE A 111 -7.80 7.47 -14.98
C PHE A 111 -8.13 8.94 -14.74
N GLU A 112 -8.73 9.54 -15.76
CA GLU A 112 -9.20 10.93 -15.72
C GLU A 112 -10.71 10.93 -15.96
N PHE A 113 -11.43 11.77 -15.21
CA PHE A 113 -12.85 11.97 -15.39
C PHE A 113 -13.23 13.43 -15.08
N GLY A 114 -13.72 14.15 -16.09
CA GLY A 114 -13.80 15.60 -16.03
C GLY A 114 -12.43 16.21 -15.74
N ASP A 115 -12.36 17.08 -14.74
CA ASP A 115 -11.10 17.71 -14.29
C ASP A 115 -10.33 16.87 -13.24
N ARG A 116 -10.87 15.72 -12.83
CA ARG A 116 -10.28 14.89 -11.77
C ARG A 116 -9.29 13.90 -12.35
N LYS A 117 -8.13 13.80 -11.72
CA LYS A 117 -7.08 12.81 -12.00
C LYS A 117 -7.02 11.85 -10.83
N ILE A 118 -7.22 10.56 -11.08
CA ILE A 118 -7.41 9.58 -10.01
C ILE A 118 -6.41 8.44 -10.19
N ALA A 119 -5.71 8.10 -9.12
CA ALA A 119 -4.84 6.95 -8.97
C ALA A 119 -5.46 5.96 -7.98
N ILE A 120 -5.52 4.69 -8.38
CA ILE A 120 -5.83 3.56 -7.50
C ILE A 120 -4.54 2.77 -7.30
N GLU A 121 -4.11 2.66 -6.06
CA GLU A 121 -2.88 1.98 -5.66
C GLU A 121 -3.19 0.64 -5.00
N LEU A 122 -2.55 -0.44 -5.47
CA LEU A 122 -2.74 -1.79 -4.95
C LEU A 122 -1.51 -2.21 -4.13
N GLN A 123 -1.58 -1.99 -2.81
CA GLN A 123 -0.46 -2.28 -1.92
C GLN A 123 -0.54 -3.71 -1.37
N ARG A 124 0.26 -4.62 -1.92
CA ARG A 124 0.45 -5.97 -1.36
C ARG A 124 1.50 -6.03 -0.26
N SER A 125 2.65 -5.42 -0.50
CA SER A 125 3.81 -5.54 0.39
C SER A 125 3.65 -4.63 1.59
N TYR A 126 4.26 -5.02 2.71
CA TYR A 126 4.33 -4.15 3.88
C TYR A 126 4.88 -2.77 3.50
N GLN A 127 4.19 -1.71 3.92
CA GLN A 127 4.62 -0.32 3.77
C GLN A 127 4.34 0.42 5.08
N HIS A 128 5.27 1.26 5.53
CA HIS A 128 5.05 2.03 6.75
C HIS A 128 4.04 3.15 6.52
N LEU A 129 3.29 3.53 7.55
CA LEU A 129 2.33 4.64 7.49
C LEU A 129 2.96 5.95 6.97
N ARG A 130 4.19 6.27 7.38
CA ARG A 130 4.90 7.47 6.90
C ARG A 130 5.09 7.47 5.38
N ASP A 131 5.26 6.29 4.78
CA ASP A 131 5.54 6.14 3.36
C ASP A 131 4.23 6.16 2.56
N PHE A 132 3.11 5.65 3.11
CA PHE A 132 1.77 5.94 2.60
C PHE A 132 1.48 7.44 2.55
N VAL A 133 1.73 8.15 3.66
CA VAL A 133 1.51 9.61 3.75
C VAL A 133 2.37 10.35 2.72
N ARG A 134 3.67 10.02 2.63
CA ARG A 134 4.57 10.63 1.62
C ARG A 134 4.12 10.37 0.19
N ARG A 135 3.65 9.15 -0.11
CA ARG A 135 3.11 8.80 -1.44
C ARG A 135 1.85 9.59 -1.74
N GLN A 136 0.94 9.70 -0.76
CA GLN A 136 -0.27 10.51 -0.87
C GLN A 136 0.07 11.96 -1.21
N GLU A 137 0.97 12.58 -0.44
CA GLU A 137 1.39 13.97 -0.65
C GLU A 137 2.07 14.17 -2.02
N ARG A 138 2.78 13.16 -2.54
CA ARG A 138 3.35 13.22 -3.91
C ARG A 138 2.25 13.27 -4.97
N TYR A 139 1.21 12.45 -4.87
CA TYR A 139 0.08 12.50 -5.79
C TYR A 139 -0.66 13.85 -5.70
N GLU A 140 -0.91 14.31 -4.48
CA GLU A 140 -1.60 15.58 -4.22
C GLU A 140 -0.87 16.78 -4.83
N ARG A 141 0.47 16.83 -4.76
CA ARG A 141 1.29 17.88 -5.39
C ARG A 141 1.09 18.02 -6.90
N TYR A 142 0.61 16.97 -7.57
CA TYR A 142 0.31 16.96 -9.00
C TYR A 142 -1.19 16.97 -9.32
N GLY A 143 -2.02 17.27 -8.32
CA GLY A 143 -3.48 17.29 -8.45
C GLY A 143 -4.07 15.91 -8.77
N VAL A 144 -3.43 14.85 -8.28
CA VAL A 144 -3.90 13.46 -8.44
C VAL A 144 -4.48 12.99 -7.12
N GLU A 145 -5.74 12.59 -7.13
CA GLU A 145 -6.40 11.92 -6.01
C GLU A 145 -5.88 10.48 -5.93
N CYS A 146 -5.52 10.00 -4.74
CA CYS A 146 -4.97 8.66 -4.57
C CYS A 146 -5.80 7.86 -3.55
N TYR A 147 -6.24 6.67 -3.95
CA TYR A 147 -7.02 5.73 -3.14
C TYR A 147 -6.30 4.39 -3.04
N TRP A 148 -6.19 3.86 -1.82
CA TRP A 148 -5.42 2.65 -1.54
C TRP A 148 -6.31 1.42 -1.39
N LEU A 149 -6.05 0.39 -2.20
CA LEU A 149 -6.55 -0.96 -2.01
C LEU A 149 -5.41 -1.84 -1.50
N VAL A 150 -5.53 -2.34 -0.28
CA VAL A 150 -4.45 -3.05 0.40
C VAL A 150 -4.82 -4.51 0.63
N ARG A 151 -3.82 -5.38 0.75
CA ARG A 151 -4.04 -6.76 1.20
C ARG A 151 -4.29 -6.80 2.72
N ASP A 152 -4.98 -7.83 3.22
CA ASP A 152 -5.27 -7.99 4.66
C ASP A 152 -4.02 -7.90 5.55
N GLU A 153 -2.90 -8.48 5.10
CA GLU A 153 -1.63 -8.49 5.82
C GLU A 153 -0.99 -7.09 5.91
N VAL A 154 -1.34 -6.18 5.01
CA VAL A 154 -0.92 -4.75 5.06
C VAL A 154 -1.87 -3.95 5.93
N ALA A 155 -3.17 -4.26 5.88
CA ALA A 155 -4.20 -3.53 6.60
C ALA A 155 -4.01 -3.57 8.12
N LYS A 156 -3.67 -4.73 8.69
CA LYS A 156 -3.45 -4.89 10.14
C LYS A 156 -2.34 -3.97 10.70
N PRO A 157 -1.10 -3.99 10.19
CA PRO A 157 -0.05 -3.09 10.69
C PRO A 157 -0.30 -1.62 10.34
N LEU A 158 -0.90 -1.32 9.19
CA LEU A 158 -1.30 0.05 8.83
C LEU A 158 -2.31 0.59 9.85
N SER A 159 -3.34 -0.21 10.14
CA SER A 159 -4.39 0.11 11.10
C SER A 159 -3.85 0.42 12.49
N LYS A 160 -2.95 -0.44 13.01
CA LYS A 160 -2.27 -0.19 14.29
C LYS A 160 -1.47 1.11 14.30
N SER A 161 -0.79 1.42 13.19
CA SER A 161 0.01 2.64 13.06
C SER A 161 -0.88 3.89 13.03
N ILE A 162 -2.01 3.85 12.31
CA ILE A 162 -3.00 4.93 12.23
C ILE A 162 -3.60 5.17 13.62
N LEU A 163 -4.09 4.12 14.28
CA LEU A 163 -4.62 4.17 15.64
C LEU A 163 -3.65 4.86 16.60
N ARG A 164 -2.39 4.40 16.62
CA ARG A 164 -1.36 4.96 17.50
C ARG A 164 -1.08 6.43 17.18
N LYS A 165 -0.99 6.80 15.90
CA LYS A 165 -0.76 8.19 15.47
C LYS A 165 -1.88 9.09 15.98
N ARG A 166 -3.14 8.76 15.67
CA ARG A 166 -4.30 9.56 16.08
C ARG A 166 -4.47 9.61 17.59
N TRP A 167 -4.26 8.50 18.29
CA TRP A 167 -4.31 8.48 19.77
C TRP A 167 -3.33 9.47 20.41
N ILE A 168 -2.14 9.61 19.83
CA ILE A 168 -1.13 10.57 20.31
C ILE A 168 -1.49 11.99 19.88
N GLU A 169 -1.78 12.21 18.60
CA GLU A 169 -1.90 13.54 17.98
C GLU A 169 -3.25 14.21 18.23
N GLU A 170 -4.34 13.45 18.23
CA GLU A 170 -5.71 13.99 18.34
C GLU A 170 -6.26 13.87 19.77
N PHE A 171 -5.84 12.83 20.50
CA PHE A 171 -6.39 12.52 21.83
C PHE A 171 -5.38 12.73 22.96
N ASN A 172 -4.14 13.16 22.69
CA ASN A 172 -3.10 13.34 23.69
C ASN A 172 -2.96 12.15 24.66
N ARG A 173 -3.03 10.93 24.09
CA ARG A 173 -3.00 9.65 24.83
C ARG A 173 -4.15 9.40 25.81
N THR A 174 -5.25 10.15 25.70
CA THR A 174 -6.48 9.88 26.45
C THR A 174 -7.37 8.87 25.71
N MET A 175 -8.36 8.30 26.40
CA MET A 175 -9.27 7.33 25.80
C MET A 175 -10.08 8.03 24.69
N PRO A 176 -10.01 7.56 23.42
CA PRO A 176 -10.80 8.14 22.36
C PRO A 176 -12.29 7.81 22.53
N PRO A 177 -13.22 8.60 21.94
CA PRO A 177 -14.64 8.32 21.98
C PRO A 177 -14.97 7.03 21.21
N ASP A 178 -16.11 6.40 21.52
CA ASP A 178 -16.57 5.16 20.85
C ASP A 178 -16.73 5.30 19.32
N SER A 179 -16.86 6.53 18.82
CA SER A 179 -16.92 6.83 17.40
C SER A 179 -15.54 6.92 16.72
N PHE A 180 -14.46 6.57 17.40
CA PHE A 180 -13.11 6.58 16.85
C PHE A 180 -12.87 5.37 15.94
N PHE A 181 -12.42 5.64 14.72
CA PHE A 181 -12.18 4.62 13.70
C PHE A 181 -10.75 4.65 13.17
N VAL A 182 -10.34 3.50 12.64
CA VAL A 182 -8.98 3.24 12.15
C VAL A 182 -8.73 3.82 10.75
N ASN A 183 -9.06 5.10 10.57
CA ASN A 183 -8.98 5.82 9.30
C ASN A 183 -8.22 7.14 9.48
N LEU A 184 -7.71 7.70 8.39
CA LEU A 184 -7.18 9.06 8.36
C LEU A 184 -8.06 9.95 7.46
N PRO A 185 -8.19 11.25 7.76
CA PRO A 185 -8.83 12.20 6.86
C PRO A 185 -8.01 12.44 5.58
N THR A 186 -6.70 12.21 5.62
CA THR A 186 -5.78 12.55 4.54
C THR A 186 -5.76 11.56 3.37
N PHE A 187 -6.19 10.31 3.60
CA PHE A 187 -6.34 9.33 2.52
C PHE A 187 -7.29 8.21 2.90
N PHE A 188 -7.92 7.63 1.89
CA PHE A 188 -8.71 6.41 2.01
C PHE A 188 -7.82 5.18 1.87
N PHE A 189 -8.09 4.14 2.67
CA PHE A 189 -7.67 2.78 2.35
C PHE A 189 -8.82 1.78 2.56
N GLY A 190 -8.85 0.74 1.73
CA GLY A 190 -9.74 -0.40 1.85
C GLY A 190 -8.98 -1.70 1.64
N ILE A 191 -9.44 -2.77 2.28
CA ILE A 191 -8.95 -4.13 2.10
C ILE A 191 -9.63 -4.70 0.86
N LEU A 192 -8.87 -5.05 -0.18
CA LEU A 192 -9.40 -5.74 -1.35
C LEU A 192 -9.13 -7.26 -1.22
N ASN A 193 -10.17 -8.06 -1.35
CA ASN A 193 -10.07 -9.51 -1.44
C ASN A 193 -10.56 -10.00 -2.82
N PRO A 194 -9.68 -10.11 -3.83
CA PRO A 194 -10.07 -10.51 -5.19
C PRO A 194 -10.72 -11.90 -5.28
N GLU A 195 -10.51 -12.76 -4.29
CA GLU A 195 -11.03 -14.13 -4.24
C GLU A 195 -12.37 -14.24 -3.47
N ALA A 196 -12.82 -13.16 -2.83
CA ALA A 196 -14.10 -13.10 -2.14
C ALA A 196 -15.29 -12.95 -3.10
N ASP A 197 -16.50 -13.04 -2.54
CA ASP A 197 -17.74 -12.71 -3.24
C ASP A 197 -17.65 -11.31 -3.85
N VAL A 198 -17.85 -11.22 -5.17
CA VAL A 198 -17.75 -9.96 -5.93
C VAL A 198 -18.70 -8.88 -5.45
N HIS A 199 -19.80 -9.24 -4.77
CA HIS A 199 -20.75 -8.31 -4.19
C HIS A 199 -20.23 -7.65 -2.90
N VAL A 200 -19.29 -8.27 -2.19
CA VAL A 200 -18.68 -7.72 -0.96
C VAL A 200 -17.22 -8.16 -0.88
N ASN A 201 -16.36 -7.53 -1.68
CA ASN A 201 -14.93 -7.84 -1.73
C ASN A 201 -14.01 -6.68 -1.33
N VAL A 202 -14.58 -5.56 -0.88
CA VAL A 202 -13.84 -4.45 -0.27
C VAL A 202 -14.34 -4.18 1.15
N HIS A 203 -13.39 -4.08 2.09
CA HIS A 203 -13.68 -3.74 3.48
C HIS A 203 -12.81 -2.58 3.98
N SER A 204 -13.42 -1.55 4.51
CA SER A 204 -12.78 -0.45 5.25
C SER A 204 -13.56 -0.23 6.55
N PRO A 205 -12.98 0.39 7.60
CA PRO A 205 -13.74 0.65 8.82
C PRO A 205 -15.04 1.43 8.53
N ARG A 206 -16.19 0.79 8.85
CA ARG A 206 -17.57 1.25 8.58
C ARG A 206 -18.00 1.26 7.10
N LEU A 207 -17.29 0.57 6.22
CA LEU A 207 -17.67 0.40 4.81
C LEU A 207 -17.37 -1.04 4.36
N SER A 208 -18.39 -1.78 3.94
CA SER A 208 -18.23 -3.07 3.27
C SER A 208 -19.06 -3.03 2.01
N THR A 209 -18.42 -3.27 0.87
CA THR A 209 -18.98 -2.96 -0.45
C THR A 209 -18.27 -3.79 -1.51
N SER A 210 -18.80 -3.81 -2.72
CA SER A 210 -18.08 -4.35 -3.87
C SER A 210 -17.02 -3.35 -4.38
N HIS A 211 -16.00 -3.86 -5.04
CA HIS A 211 -15.07 -3.04 -5.83
C HIS A 211 -15.81 -2.22 -6.89
N PHE A 212 -16.90 -2.74 -7.46
CA PHE A 212 -17.76 -2.00 -8.39
C PHE A 212 -18.34 -0.75 -7.73
N GLU A 213 -19.07 -0.90 -6.63
CA GLU A 213 -19.69 0.21 -5.90
C GLU A 213 -18.67 1.21 -5.37
N LEU A 214 -17.53 0.73 -4.86
CA LEU A 214 -16.44 1.62 -4.42
C LEU A 214 -15.93 2.47 -5.59
N LEU A 215 -15.62 1.84 -6.73
CA LEU A 215 -15.07 2.55 -7.89
C LEU A 215 -16.10 3.51 -8.49
N ALA A 216 -17.39 3.15 -8.49
CA ALA A 216 -18.46 4.06 -8.86
C ALA A 216 -18.51 5.27 -7.93
N ALA A 217 -18.41 5.06 -6.61
CA ALA A 217 -18.38 6.16 -5.65
C ALA A 217 -17.13 7.04 -5.76
N ILE A 218 -15.96 6.46 -6.07
CA ILE A 218 -14.74 7.24 -6.35
C ILE A 218 -14.93 8.09 -7.61
N PHE A 219 -15.42 7.45 -8.69
CA PHE A 219 -15.69 8.08 -9.98
C PHE A 219 -16.70 9.24 -9.86
N SER A 220 -17.81 9.03 -9.17
CA SER A 220 -18.87 10.04 -8.94
C SER A 220 -18.54 11.06 -7.86
N ASN A 221 -17.40 10.90 -7.15
CA ASN A 221 -17.00 11.73 -6.02
C ASN A 221 -17.94 11.64 -4.79
N ASP A 222 -18.50 10.45 -4.55
CA ASP A 222 -19.43 10.16 -3.44
C ASP A 222 -18.73 9.52 -2.24
N LEU A 223 -17.53 8.97 -2.44
CA LEU A 223 -16.68 8.48 -1.36
C LEU A 223 -15.97 9.67 -0.67
N ARG A 224 -16.44 10.06 0.51
CA ARG A 224 -15.94 11.26 1.22
C ARG A 224 -15.65 10.99 2.69
N TRP A 225 -14.72 11.76 3.24
CA TRP A 225 -14.51 11.85 4.68
C TRP A 225 -15.64 12.67 5.32
N ASN A 226 -16.39 12.06 6.25
CA ASN A 226 -17.52 12.71 6.92
C ASN A 226 -17.18 13.34 8.28
N GLY A 227 -15.89 13.51 8.60
CA GLY A 227 -15.42 13.95 9.92
C GLY A 227 -15.08 12.79 10.88
N LYS A 228 -15.58 11.57 10.61
CA LYS A 228 -15.36 10.38 11.46
C LYS A 228 -14.73 9.23 10.70
N HIS A 229 -15.25 8.93 9.52
CA HIS A 229 -14.76 7.89 8.63
C HIS A 229 -15.03 8.25 7.17
N TRP A 230 -14.43 7.49 6.26
CA TRP A 230 -14.82 7.52 4.85
C TRP A 230 -16.16 6.80 4.68
N SER A 231 -17.08 7.40 3.95
CA SER A 231 -18.37 6.82 3.62
C SER A 231 -18.76 7.16 2.19
N ILE A 232 -19.46 6.23 1.54
CA ILE A 232 -20.20 6.51 0.32
C ILE A 232 -21.50 7.18 0.78
N THR A 233 -21.59 8.48 0.56
CA THR A 233 -22.81 9.21 0.93
C THR A 233 -23.75 9.12 -0.26
N PRO A 234 -25.03 8.72 -0.11
CA PRO A 234 -25.98 8.96 -1.17
C PRO A 234 -26.15 10.47 -1.32
N ASP A 235 -26.25 10.96 -2.56
CA ASP A 235 -26.66 12.34 -2.81
C ASP A 235 -27.91 12.64 -1.98
N THR A 236 -27.76 13.47 -0.94
CA THR A 236 -28.90 14.21 -0.43
C THR A 236 -29.20 15.28 -1.48
N ALA A 237 -29.83 14.86 -2.57
CA ALA A 237 -30.60 15.75 -3.42
C ALA A 237 -31.81 16.18 -2.59
N GLY A 238 -31.70 17.38 -2.02
CA GLY A 238 -32.78 18.14 -1.40
C GLY A 238 -32.65 19.59 -1.82
#